data_AF-A0A448WUF1-F1
#
_entry.id   AF-A0A448WUF1-F1
#
_cell.length_a   1.000
_cell.length_b   1.000
_cell.length_c   1.000
_cell.angle_alpha   90.00
_cell.angle_beta   90.00
_cell.angle_gamma   90.00
#
_symmetry.space_group_name_H-M   'P 1'
#
loop_
_entity.id
_entity.type
_entity.pdbx_description
1 polymer ?
#
loop_
_entity_poly.entity_id
_entity_poly.type
_entity_poly.pdbx_seq_one_letter_code
_entity_poly.pdbx_strand_id
1 'polypeptide(L)'
;MVDHRIHPSLSEGIRYELLQFCQNTTIRGVPRIVKARNKTLQTLWIVFEVLLFFGCFVCMFFLARQYLAYDVIHPPRVLRDSPSPFPSITICNLRPISSKGIENLSMQRLKVPRTFAEDVNAAAAYFYYHRNLKEKYQYVTSALSMGGYLESLPEGVASTLGHSLNDTIIYCMVSNQFN
;
A
#
# COMPACT_ATOMS: atom_id res chain seq x y z
N MET A 1 -10.65 -79.65 -39.72
CA MET A 1 -10.76 -78.29 -40.30
C MET A 1 -9.66 -77.46 -39.70
N VAL A 2 -8.70 -77.04 -40.52
CA VAL A 2 -7.53 -76.26 -40.11
C VAL A 2 -7.99 -74.82 -39.90
N ASP A 3 -7.97 -74.35 -38.65
CA ASP A 3 -8.26 -72.96 -38.30
C ASP A 3 -6.99 -72.12 -38.52
N HIS A 4 -7.06 -71.24 -39.51
CA HIS A 4 -5.96 -70.41 -39.97
C HIS A 4 -5.93 -69.12 -39.13
N ARG A 5 -5.19 -69.14 -38.02
CA ARG A 5 -4.95 -67.94 -37.20
C ARG A 5 -4.07 -66.95 -37.95
N ILE A 6 -4.72 -65.97 -38.57
CA ILE A 6 -4.11 -64.74 -39.08
C ILE A 6 -3.66 -63.92 -37.86
N HIS A 7 -2.35 -63.77 -37.67
CA HIS A 7 -1.81 -62.81 -36.69
C HIS A 7 -2.16 -61.39 -37.16
N PRO A 8 -2.93 -60.59 -36.38
CA PRO A 8 -3.15 -59.19 -36.73
C PRO A 8 -1.82 -58.45 -36.69
N SER A 9 -1.58 -57.57 -37.67
CA SER A 9 -0.43 -56.67 -37.64
C SER A 9 -0.49 -55.79 -36.38
N LEU A 10 0.66 -55.47 -35.80
CA LEU A 10 0.77 -54.66 -34.57
C LEU A 10 -0.08 -53.38 -34.61
N SER A 11 -0.21 -52.76 -35.79
CA SER A 11 -1.01 -51.55 -36.01
C SER A 11 -2.52 -51.78 -35.85
N GLU A 12 -3.03 -52.95 -36.23
CA GLU A 12 -4.45 -53.30 -36.11
C GLU A 12 -4.82 -53.57 -34.64
N GLY A 13 -3.92 -54.21 -33.88
CA GLY A 13 -4.09 -54.40 -32.44
C GLY A 13 -4.14 -53.06 -31.68
N ILE A 14 -3.23 -52.13 -31.97
CA ILE A 14 -3.20 -50.81 -31.33
C ILE A 14 -4.47 -50.01 -31.65
N ARG A 15 -4.97 -50.09 -32.88
CA ARG A 15 -6.22 -49.42 -33.28
C ARG A 15 -7.43 -49.95 -32.52
N TYR A 16 -7.52 -51.26 -32.35
CA TYR A 16 -8.61 -51.89 -31.61
C TYR A 16 -8.64 -51.40 -30.16
N GLU A 17 -7.49 -51.44 -29.48
CA GLU A 17 -7.36 -50.98 -28.09
C GLU A 17 -7.70 -49.48 -27.94
N LEU A 18 -7.22 -48.64 -28.86
CA LEU A 18 -7.56 -47.21 -28.87
C LEU A 18 -9.05 -46.96 -29.06
N LEU A 19 -9.72 -47.71 -29.94
CA LEU A 19 -11.16 -47.59 -30.14
C LEU A 19 -11.94 -48.01 -28.90
N GLN A 20 -11.54 -49.12 -28.27
CA GLN A 20 -12.15 -49.62 -27.04
C GLN A 20 -11.96 -48.63 -25.88
N PHE A 21 -10.77 -48.05 -25.76
CA PHE A 21 -10.48 -47.00 -24.78
C PHE A 21 -11.34 -45.74 -25.01
N CYS A 22 -11.42 -45.25 -26.25
CA CYS A 22 -12.22 -44.08 -26.59
C CYS A 22 -13.73 -44.29 -26.41
N GLN A 23 -14.22 -45.53 -26.41
CA GLN A 23 -15.62 -45.84 -26.12
C GLN A 23 -15.92 -45.87 -24.60
N ASN A 24 -14.96 -46.30 -23.79
CA ASN A 24 -15.12 -46.46 -22.33
C ASN A 24 -14.52 -45.33 -21.50
N THR A 25 -13.99 -44.29 -22.14
CA THR A 25 -13.47 -43.13 -21.43
C THR A 25 -14.56 -42.33 -20.73
N THR A 26 -14.20 -41.66 -19.63
CA THR A 26 -15.08 -40.74 -18.89
C THR A 26 -15.23 -39.39 -19.58
N ILE A 27 -14.42 -39.11 -20.61
CA ILE A 27 -14.50 -37.88 -21.42
C ILE A 27 -15.78 -37.94 -22.26
N ARG A 28 -16.76 -37.10 -21.93
CA ARG A 28 -18.14 -37.21 -22.42
C ARG A 28 -18.30 -37.11 -23.95
N GLY A 29 -17.44 -36.38 -24.67
CA GLY A 29 -17.55 -36.26 -26.13
C GLY A 29 -16.81 -37.30 -26.94
N VAL A 30 -15.78 -37.93 -26.38
CA VAL A 30 -14.93 -38.89 -27.12
C VAL A 30 -15.73 -40.14 -27.57
N PRO A 31 -16.61 -40.75 -26.75
CA PRO A 31 -17.48 -41.84 -27.20
C PRO A 31 -18.45 -41.41 -28.31
N ARG A 32 -18.88 -40.14 -28.33
CA ARG A 32 -19.77 -39.60 -29.37
C ARG A 32 -19.06 -39.43 -30.71
N ILE A 33 -17.78 -39.06 -30.69
CA ILE A 33 -16.92 -38.95 -31.88
C ILE A 33 -16.70 -40.34 -32.51
N VAL A 34 -16.47 -41.37 -31.69
CA VAL A 34 -16.24 -42.74 -32.18
C VAL A 34 -17.52 -43.41 -32.68
N LYS A 35 -18.67 -43.14 -32.04
CA LYS A 35 -19.96 -43.74 -32.41
C LYS A 35 -20.69 -43.02 -33.56
N ALA A 36 -20.23 -41.84 -33.97
CA ALA A 36 -20.85 -41.07 -35.04
C ALA A 36 -20.70 -41.77 -36.41
N ARG A 37 -21.84 -42.08 -37.06
CA ARG A 37 -21.87 -42.75 -38.37
C ARG A 37 -21.50 -41.83 -39.53
N ASN A 38 -21.79 -40.52 -39.40
CA ASN A 38 -21.58 -39.51 -40.44
C ASN A 38 -20.32 -38.69 -40.17
N LYS A 39 -19.48 -38.51 -41.20
CA LYS A 39 -18.24 -37.71 -41.12
C LYS A 39 -18.49 -36.26 -40.68
N THR A 40 -19.56 -35.64 -41.17
CA THR A 40 -19.95 -34.27 -40.79
C THR A 40 -20.28 -34.14 -39.31
N LEU A 41 -21.04 -35.10 -38.76
CA LEU A 41 -21.39 -35.14 -37.35
C LEU A 41 -20.16 -35.40 -36.48
N GLN A 42 -19.25 -36.25 -36.95
CA GLN A 42 -17.97 -36.50 -36.28
C GLN A 42 -17.12 -35.23 -36.19
N THR A 43 -17.01 -34.47 -37.28
CA THR A 43 -16.30 -33.19 -37.28
C THR A 43 -16.94 -32.18 -36.32
N LEU A 44 -18.27 -32.09 -36.27
CA LEU A 44 -18.97 -31.22 -35.33
C LEU A 44 -18.66 -31.57 -33.86
N TRP A 45 -18.66 -32.87 -33.51
CA TRP A 45 -18.31 -33.31 -32.16
C TRP A 45 -16.86 -32.99 -31.81
N ILE A 46 -15.92 -33.17 -32.75
CA ILE A 46 -14.51 -32.81 -32.53
C ILE A 46 -14.37 -31.31 -32.30
N VAL A 47 -15.00 -30.48 -33.14
CA VAL A 47 -14.95 -29.01 -32.98
C VAL A 47 -15.51 -28.60 -31.62
N PHE A 48 -16.65 -29.18 -31.21
CA PHE A 48 -17.25 -28.86 -29.93
C PHE A 48 -16.35 -29.22 -28.74
N GLU A 49 -15.75 -30.42 -28.74
CA GLU A 49 -14.84 -30.85 -27.68
C GLU A 49 -13.57 -29.99 -27.63
N VAL A 50 -13.01 -29.61 -28.78
CA VAL A 50 -11.84 -28.74 -28.85
C VAL A 50 -12.15 -27.34 -28.32
N LEU A 51 -13.30 -26.77 -28.70
CA LEU A 51 -13.74 -25.46 -28.21
C LEU A 51 -13.96 -25.48 -26.70
N LEU A 52 -14.59 -26.54 -26.17
CA LEU A 52 -14.84 -26.68 -24.74
C LEU A 52 -13.53 -26.86 -23.96
N PHE A 53 -12.61 -27.69 -24.46
CA PHE A 53 -11.29 -27.87 -23.86
C PHE A 53 -10.50 -26.56 -23.83
N PHE A 54 -10.50 -25.80 -24.93
CA PHE A 54 -9.85 -24.50 -25.00
C PHE A 54 -10.48 -23.51 -24.01
N GLY A 55 -11.81 -23.46 -23.93
CA GLY A 55 -12.54 -22.64 -22.95
C GLY A 55 -12.16 -22.99 -21.51
N CYS A 56 -12.13 -24.28 -21.17
CA CYS A 56 -11.68 -24.74 -19.85
C CYS A 56 -10.24 -24.34 -19.55
N PHE A 57 -9.33 -24.46 -20.53
CA PHE A 57 -7.93 -24.06 -20.37
C PHE A 57 -7.79 -22.56 -20.10
N VAL A 58 -8.50 -21.72 -20.85
CA VAL A 58 -8.52 -20.27 -20.66
C VAL A 58 -9.08 -19.91 -19.28
N CYS A 59 -10.20 -20.50 -18.87
CA CYS A 59 -10.77 -20.29 -17.53
C CYS A 59 -9.79 -20.69 -16.41
N MET A 60 -9.14 -21.85 -16.54
CA MET A 60 -8.16 -22.31 -15.58
C MET A 60 -6.95 -21.37 -15.49
N PHE A 61 -6.49 -20.85 -16.63
CA PHE A 61 -5.40 -19.87 -16.68
C PHE A 61 -5.75 -18.57 -15.94
N PHE A 62 -6.95 -18.01 -16.18
CA PHE A 62 -7.40 -16.82 -15.46
C PHE A 62 -7.53 -17.07 -13.96
N LEU A 63 -8.10 -18.21 -13.56
CA LEU A 63 -8.27 -18.56 -12.15
C LEU A 63 -6.91 -18.75 -11.45
N ALA A 64 -5.96 -19.40 -12.11
CA ALA A 64 -4.60 -19.55 -11.58
C ALA A 64 -3.90 -18.20 -11.42
N ARG A 65 -4.05 -17.29 -12.40
CA ARG A 65 -3.51 -15.94 -12.30
C ARG A 65 -4.12 -15.15 -11.14
N GLN A 66 -5.43 -15.24 -10.94
CA GLN A 66 -6.12 -14.57 -9.83
C GLN A 66 -5.66 -15.14 -8.49
N TYR A 67 -5.49 -16.46 -8.38
CA TYR A 67 -4.96 -17.10 -7.17
C TYR A 67 -3.53 -16.64 -6.85
N LEU A 68 -2.67 -16.58 -7.87
CA LEU A 68 -1.28 -16.14 -7.74
C LEU A 68 -1.11 -14.62 -7.58
N ALA A 69 -2.17 -13.83 -7.77
CA ALA A 69 -2.17 -12.41 -7.45
C ALA A 69 -2.22 -12.15 -5.93
N TYR A 70 -2.60 -13.17 -5.15
CA TYR A 70 -2.71 -13.09 -3.68
C TYR A 70 -3.57 -11.90 -3.21
N ASP A 71 -4.60 -11.55 -3.98
CA ASP A 71 -5.52 -10.48 -3.60
C ASP A 71 -6.28 -10.85 -2.32
N VAL A 72 -6.04 -10.11 -1.24
CA VAL A 72 -6.72 -10.30 0.05
C VAL A 72 -7.83 -9.25 0.19
N ILE A 73 -9.06 -9.73 0.32
CA ILE A 73 -10.21 -8.88 0.64
C ILE A 73 -10.38 -8.88 2.16
N HIS A 74 -10.13 -7.73 2.80
CA HIS A 74 -10.40 -7.53 4.23
C HIS A 74 -11.77 -6.86 4.41
N PRO A 75 -12.84 -7.62 4.76
CA PRO A 75 -14.12 -7.00 5.04
C PRO A 75 -14.01 -6.18 6.33
N PRO A 76 -14.33 -4.88 6.32
CA PRO A 76 -14.34 -4.08 7.54
C PRO A 76 -15.43 -4.60 8.47
N ARG A 77 -15.04 -5.12 9.64
CA ARG A 77 -15.98 -5.47 10.71
C ARG A 77 -15.94 -4.37 11.76
N VAL A 78 -17.10 -3.84 12.10
CA VAL A 78 -17.23 -2.89 13.21
C VAL A 78 -17.37 -3.69 14.50
N LEU A 79 -16.27 -3.84 15.24
CA LEU A 79 -16.32 -4.41 16.60
C LEU A 79 -16.79 -3.30 17.56
N ARG A 80 -18.04 -3.38 18.01
CA ARG A 80 -18.63 -2.41 18.95
C ARG A 80 -18.21 -2.64 20.41
N ASP A 81 -17.96 -3.89 20.78
CA ASP A 81 -17.77 -4.28 22.20
C ASP A 81 -16.32 -4.69 22.52
N SER A 82 -15.35 -4.24 21.72
CA SER A 82 -13.93 -4.53 22.00
C SER A 82 -13.36 -3.44 22.92
N PRO A 83 -12.87 -3.78 24.13
CA PRO A 83 -12.24 -2.80 25.01
C PRO A 83 -10.95 -2.31 24.35
N SER A 84 -10.97 -1.07 23.88
CA SER A 84 -9.79 -0.39 23.32
C SER A 84 -9.08 0.37 24.43
N PRO A 85 -7.73 0.29 24.53
CA PRO A 85 -7.00 1.15 25.44
C PRO A 85 -7.27 2.62 25.09
N PHE A 86 -7.29 3.48 26.11
CA PHE A 86 -7.39 4.92 25.89
C PHE A 86 -6.16 5.38 25.07
N PRO A 87 -6.35 6.16 23.99
CA PRO A 87 -5.26 6.53 23.12
C PRO A 87 -4.31 7.52 23.78
N SER A 88 -3.06 7.56 23.30
CA SER A 88 -2.18 8.68 23.57
C SER A 88 -2.75 9.94 22.92
N ILE A 89 -3.00 10.98 23.71
CA ILE A 89 -3.40 12.29 23.23
C ILE A 89 -2.19 13.21 23.31
N THR A 90 -1.76 13.74 22.16
CA THR A 90 -0.70 14.75 22.07
C THR A 90 -1.31 16.09 21.76
N ILE A 91 -1.10 17.09 22.63
CA ILE A 91 -1.61 18.45 22.47
C ILE A 91 -0.42 19.40 22.29
N CYS A 92 -0.46 20.17 21.22
CA CYS A 92 0.57 21.16 20.89
C CYS A 92 -0.01 22.56 20.93
N ASN A 93 0.71 23.49 21.54
CA ASN A 93 0.41 24.91 21.37
C ASN A 93 0.88 25.38 19.99
N LEU A 94 0.02 26.09 19.26
CA LEU A 94 0.37 26.67 17.96
C LEU A 94 1.37 27.83 18.09
N ARG A 95 1.43 28.45 19.28
CA ARG A 95 2.43 29.46 19.60
C ARG A 95 3.68 28.77 20.17
N PRO A 96 4.86 28.89 19.52
CA PRO A 96 6.06 28.20 19.96
C PRO A 96 6.75 28.87 21.17
N ILE A 97 6.46 30.15 21.44
CA ILE A 97 7.02 30.91 22.56
C ILE A 97 5.89 31.49 23.41
N SER A 98 6.00 31.33 24.73
CA SER A 98 5.04 31.87 25.69
C SER A 98 5.11 33.41 25.78
N SER A 99 4.04 34.05 26.24
CA SER A 99 4.05 35.51 26.42
C SER A 99 5.14 35.95 27.42
N LYS A 100 5.38 35.15 28.47
CA LYS A 100 6.48 35.36 29.43
C LYS A 100 7.84 35.16 28.77
N GLY A 101 7.98 34.20 27.87
CA GLY A 101 9.21 34.00 27.09
C GLY A 101 9.53 35.21 26.21
N ILE A 102 8.54 35.79 25.54
CA ILE A 102 8.71 37.03 24.76
C ILE A 102 9.11 38.20 25.65
N GLU A 103 8.50 38.33 26.84
CA GLU A 103 8.88 39.36 27.82
C GLU A 103 10.31 39.15 28.35
N ASN A 104 10.73 37.92 28.59
CA ASN A 104 12.10 37.63 29.02
C ASN A 104 13.13 37.98 27.93
N LEU A 105 12.81 37.69 26.66
CA LEU A 105 13.65 38.10 25.53
C LEU A 105 13.80 39.62 25.47
N SER A 106 12.70 40.38 25.65
CA SER A 106 12.77 41.85 25.62
C SER A 106 13.58 42.41 26.80
N MET A 107 13.43 41.84 28.00
CA MET A 107 14.24 42.23 29.18
C MET A 107 15.73 41.99 28.97
N GLN A 108 16.09 40.87 28.34
CA GLN A 108 17.49 40.53 28.04
C GLN A 108 18.01 41.21 26.76
N ARG A 109 17.22 42.09 26.13
CA ARG A 109 17.54 42.75 24.85
C ARG A 109 17.86 41.77 23.71
N LEU A 110 17.26 40.58 23.77
CA LEU A 110 17.36 39.56 22.72
C LEU A 110 16.27 39.76 21.67
N LYS A 111 16.59 39.45 20.42
CA LYS A 111 15.65 39.59 19.30
C LYS A 111 14.58 38.52 19.37
N VAL A 112 13.34 38.89 19.05
CA VAL A 112 12.24 37.93 18.87
C VAL A 112 12.39 37.20 17.53
N PRO A 113 11.78 36.00 17.36
CA PRO A 113 11.94 35.20 16.14
C PRO A 113 11.66 35.98 14.85
N ARG A 114 10.65 36.85 14.88
CA ARG A 114 10.28 37.68 13.73
C ARG A 114 11.41 38.63 13.33
N THR A 115 11.92 39.41 14.26
CA THR A 115 13.01 40.37 13.99
C THR A 115 14.29 39.66 13.60
N PHE A 116 14.57 38.50 14.21
CA PHE A 116 15.71 37.67 13.82
C PHE A 116 15.57 37.17 12.37
N ALA A 117 14.39 36.68 11.99
CA ALA A 117 14.13 36.23 10.62
C ALA A 117 14.24 37.38 9.61
N GLU A 118 13.78 38.59 9.95
CA GLU A 118 13.93 39.78 9.12
C GLU A 118 15.42 40.11 8.87
N ASP A 119 16.26 40.07 9.92
CA ASP A 119 17.70 40.31 9.81
C ASP A 119 18.43 39.23 8.99
N VAL A 120 18.11 37.95 9.23
CA VAL A 120 18.69 36.82 8.49
C VAL A 120 18.31 36.90 7.02
N ASN A 121 17.07 37.25 6.70
CA ASN A 121 16.63 37.46 5.31
C ASN A 121 17.35 38.63 4.65
N ALA A 122 17.55 39.75 5.37
CA ALA A 122 18.30 40.89 4.85
C ALA A 122 19.77 40.53 4.57
N ALA A 123 20.40 39.79 5.48
CA ALA A 123 21.76 39.29 5.29
C ALA A 123 21.86 38.31 4.11
N ALA A 124 20.91 37.37 4.00
CA ALA A 124 20.84 36.42 2.88
C ALA A 124 20.70 37.15 1.53
N ALA A 125 19.81 38.15 1.45
CA ALA A 125 19.62 38.96 0.26
C ALA A 125 20.89 39.74 -0.10
N TYR A 126 21.60 40.30 0.88
CA TYR A 126 22.88 40.97 0.64
C TYR A 126 23.93 40.02 0.05
N PHE A 127 24.11 38.82 0.62
CA PHE A 127 25.06 37.84 0.09
C PHE A 127 24.71 37.35 -1.32
N TYR A 128 23.42 37.21 -1.62
CA TYR A 128 22.93 36.80 -2.92
C TYR A 128 23.16 37.89 -3.98
N TYR A 129 22.70 39.12 -3.73
CA TYR A 129 22.73 40.19 -4.72
C TYR A 129 24.08 40.92 -4.84
N HIS A 130 24.78 41.16 -3.73
CA HIS A 130 25.96 42.05 -3.73
C HIS A 130 27.30 41.30 -3.75
N ARG A 131 27.33 40.03 -3.32
CA ARG A 131 28.56 39.23 -3.24
C ARG A 131 28.58 38.04 -4.20
N ASN A 132 27.47 37.75 -4.89
CA ASN A 132 27.30 36.60 -5.80
C ASN A 132 27.67 35.24 -5.16
N LEU A 133 27.53 35.12 -3.83
CA LEU A 133 27.90 33.94 -3.04
C LEU A 133 26.68 33.03 -2.86
N LYS A 134 26.25 32.38 -3.94
CA LYS A 134 25.03 31.53 -3.97
C LYS A 134 25.07 30.37 -2.97
N GLU A 135 26.24 29.81 -2.71
CA GLU A 135 26.40 28.71 -1.73
C GLU A 135 26.12 29.17 -0.29
N LYS A 136 26.51 30.41 0.05
CA LYS A 136 26.26 30.97 1.39
C LYS A 136 24.80 31.32 1.62
N TYR A 137 24.03 31.56 0.56
CA TYR A 137 22.60 31.82 0.66
C TYR A 137 21.87 30.65 1.34
N GLN A 138 22.09 29.42 0.87
CA GLN A 138 21.43 28.23 1.41
C GLN A 138 21.74 28.04 2.90
N TYR A 139 23.01 28.19 3.28
CA TYR A 139 23.45 28.10 4.67
C TYR A 139 22.86 29.18 5.59
N VAL A 140 22.75 30.43 5.11
CA VAL A 140 22.13 31.50 5.90
C VAL A 140 20.63 31.28 6.03
N THR A 141 19.96 30.83 4.97
CA THR A 141 18.51 30.58 5.00
C THR A 141 18.09 29.39 5.86
N SER A 142 18.96 28.40 6.10
CA SER A 142 18.64 27.29 7.01
C SER A 142 18.48 27.73 8.46
N ALA A 143 19.06 28.87 8.83
CA ALA A 143 18.90 29.47 10.16
C ALA A 143 17.51 30.12 10.38
N LEU A 144 16.68 30.30 9.34
CA LEU A 144 15.34 30.90 9.45
C LEU A 144 14.33 30.02 10.20
N SER A 145 14.65 28.75 10.42
CA SER A 145 13.81 27.84 11.18
C SER A 145 13.75 28.24 12.66
N MET A 146 12.69 27.84 13.37
CA MET A 146 12.60 28.03 14.82
C MET A 146 13.77 27.35 15.55
N GLY A 147 14.25 26.20 15.04
CA GLY A 147 15.45 25.54 15.56
C GLY A 147 16.69 26.43 15.43
N GLY A 148 16.92 27.02 14.24
CA GLY A 148 18.04 27.95 14.01
C GLY A 148 17.96 29.22 14.86
N TYR A 149 16.75 29.72 15.12
CA TYR A 149 16.56 30.81 16.08
C TYR A 149 16.95 30.39 17.50
N LEU A 150 16.48 29.23 17.99
CA LEU A 150 16.78 28.76 19.34
C LEU A 150 18.27 28.49 19.56
N GLU A 151 18.95 27.96 18.55
CA GLU A 151 20.41 27.76 18.56
C GLU A 151 21.21 29.08 18.58
N SER A 152 20.63 30.17 18.07
CA SER A 152 21.27 31.48 18.10
C SER A 152 21.24 32.15 19.49
N LEU A 153 20.42 31.63 20.41
CA LEU A 153 20.27 32.19 21.74
C LEU A 153 21.39 31.75 22.69
N PRO A 154 21.69 32.54 23.73
CA PRO A 154 22.62 32.13 24.78
C PRO A 154 22.17 30.83 25.48
N GLU A 155 23.15 30.08 25.99
CA GLU A 155 22.92 28.84 26.71
C GLU A 155 21.94 29.03 27.88
N GLY A 156 20.97 28.13 28.00
CA GLY A 156 19.95 28.17 29.06
C GLY A 156 18.78 29.13 28.83
N VAL A 157 18.83 30.05 27.85
CA VAL A 157 17.70 30.94 27.56
C VAL A 157 16.59 30.19 26.83
N ALA A 158 16.94 29.37 25.83
CA ALA A 158 15.99 28.64 24.98
C ALA A 158 15.01 27.77 25.78
N SER A 159 15.45 27.15 26.88
CA SER A 159 14.61 26.30 27.75
C SER A 159 13.55 27.09 28.52
N THR A 160 13.73 28.40 28.70
CA THR A 160 12.79 29.28 29.44
C THR A 160 11.68 29.87 28.56
N LEU A 161 11.79 29.72 27.24
CA LEU A 161 10.86 30.33 26.27
C LEU A 161 9.55 29.56 26.09
N GLY A 162 9.52 28.29 26.51
CA GLY A 162 8.38 27.40 26.37
C GLY A 162 7.15 27.82 27.18
N HIS A 163 6.05 27.12 26.94
CA HIS A 163 4.83 27.21 27.75
C HIS A 163 4.93 26.33 29.00
N SER A 164 4.34 26.77 30.11
CA SER A 164 4.14 25.90 31.27
C SER A 164 2.87 25.05 31.09
N LEU A 165 2.80 23.88 31.74
CA LEU A 165 1.60 23.04 31.75
C LEU A 165 0.36 23.83 32.22
N ASN A 166 0.54 24.74 33.17
CA ASN A 166 -0.53 25.61 33.68
C ASN A 166 -1.04 26.61 32.61
N ASP A 167 -0.21 26.97 31.63
CA ASP A 167 -0.59 27.88 30.54
C ASP A 167 -1.31 27.14 29.39
N THR A 168 -1.30 25.81 29.41
CA THR A 168 -1.72 24.98 28.26
C THR A 168 -3.16 24.46 28.39
N ILE A 169 -3.89 24.86 29.44
CA ILE A 169 -5.32 24.60 29.71
C ILE A 169 -5.80 23.21 29.25
N ILE A 170 -5.73 22.22 30.15
CA ILE A 170 -6.62 21.06 30.07
C ILE A 170 -7.31 20.91 31.43
N TYR A 171 -8.37 21.70 31.65
CA TYR A 171 -9.32 21.41 32.72
C TYR A 171 -10.32 20.38 32.20
N CYS A 172 -9.93 19.10 32.22
CA CYS A 172 -10.92 18.03 32.10
C CYS A 172 -11.37 17.65 33.52
N MET A 173 -12.39 18.35 34.03
CA MET A 173 -13.12 17.91 35.22
C MET A 173 -14.17 16.89 34.75
N VAL A 174 -13.92 15.60 34.99
CA VAL A 174 -14.97 14.59 34.91
C VAL A 174 -15.84 14.75 36.16
N SER A 175 -17.01 15.37 36.05
CA SER A 175 -18.01 15.28 37.11
C SER A 175 -18.65 13.90 37.04
N ASN A 176 -18.21 12.98 37.88
CA ASN A 176 -18.98 11.77 38.17
C ASN A 176 -20.21 12.18 39.01
N GLN A 177 -21.26 12.62 38.33
CA GLN A 177 -22.62 12.67 38.88
C GLN A 177 -23.29 11.35 38.50
N PHE A 178 -22.93 10.28 39.21
CA PHE A 178 -23.77 9.09 39.29
C PHE A 178 -24.74 9.33 40.44
N ASN A 179 -25.99 9.67 40.11
CA ASN A 179 -27.13 9.67 41.02
C ASN A 179 -28.08 8.56 40.59
#